data_AF-A0A538ILA1-F1
#
_entry.id   AF-A0A538ILA1-F1
#
_cell.length_a   1.000
_cell.length_b   1.000
_cell.length_c   1.000
_cell.angle_alpha   90.00
_cell.angle_beta   90.00
_cell.angle_gamma   90.00
#
_symmetry.space_group_name_H-M   'P 1'
#
loop_
_entity.id
_entity.type
_entity.pdbx_description
1 polymer ?
#
loop_
_entity_poly.entity_id
_entity_poly.type
_entity_poly.pdbx_seq_one_letter_code
_entity_poly.pdbx_strand_id
1 'polypeptide(L)' 'MGLGSLGAGIGIGTVFASMIQSVARQPELRGELQGIMWLGFALTEAVVFYGLVGGFLGFVLVK' A
#
# COMPACT_ATOMS: atom_id res chain seq x y z
N MET A 1 6.42 9.60 9.54
CA MET A 1 6.71 8.17 9.32
C MET A 1 6.03 7.22 10.30
N GLY A 2 5.99 7.48 11.62
CA GLY A 2 5.48 6.52 12.63
C GLY A 2 4.09 5.92 12.38
N LEU A 3 3.01 6.69 12.45
CA LEU A 3 1.64 6.15 12.27
C LEU A 3 1.31 5.79 10.82
N GLY A 4 1.95 6.47 9.85
CA GLY A 4 1.75 6.22 8.42
C GLY A 4 2.32 4.87 7.96
N SER A 5 3.47 4.44 8.49
CA SER A 5 4.04 3.13 8.17
C SER A 5 3.23 1.98 8.79
N LEU A 6 2.63 2.20 9.97
CA LEU A 6 1.71 1.23 10.58
C LEU A 6 0.45 1.02 9.73
N GLY A 7 -0.19 2.10 9.28
CA GLY A 7 -1.37 2.02 8.40
C GLY A 7 -1.05 1.33 7.07
N ALA A 8 0.11 1.61 6.49
CA ALA A 8 0.54 0.97 5.26
C ALA A 8 0.89 -0.50 5.42
N GLY A 9 1.54 -0.88 6.53
CA GLY A 9 1.80 -2.29 6.83
C GLY A 9 0.51 -3.12 6.90
N ILE A 10 -0.53 -2.59 7.57
CA ILE A 10 -1.85 -3.22 7.64
C ILE A 10 -2.52 -3.25 6.26
N GLY A 11 -2.51 -2.13 5.53
CA GLY A 11 -3.12 -2.02 4.20
C GLY A 11 -2.51 -2.99 3.20
N ILE A 12 -1.17 -3.05 3.12
CA ILE A 12 -0.43 -3.96 2.24
C ILE A 12 -0.74 -5.41 2.62
N GLY A 13 -0.65 -5.75 3.91
CA GLY A 13 -0.97 -7.10 4.39
C GLY A 13 -2.38 -7.54 3.99
N THR A 14 -3.35 -6.63 4.08
CA THR A 14 -4.75 -6.89 3.70
C THR A 14 -4.90 -7.11 2.19
N VAL A 15 -4.30 -6.24 1.36
CA VAL A 15 -4.36 -6.34 -0.12
C VAL A 15 -3.80 -7.68 -0.60
N PHE A 16 -2.62 -8.06 -0.11
CA PHE A 16 -1.99 -9.32 -0.51
C PHE A 16 -2.74 -10.55 0.03
N ALA A 17 -3.27 -10.49 1.26
CA ALA A 17 -4.08 -11.58 1.81
C ALA A 17 -5.37 -11.80 0.99
N SER A 18 -6.08 -10.73 0.63
CA SER A 18 -7.28 -10.81 -0.21
C SER A 18 -6.98 -11.32 -1.61
N MET A 19 -5.84 -10.94 -2.20
CA MET A 19 -5.41 -11.46 -3.49
C MET A 19 -5.14 -12.97 -3.42
N ILE A 20 -4.38 -13.44 -2.43
CA ILE A 20 -4.08 -14.87 -2.25
C ILE A 20 -5.37 -15.68 -2.08
N GLN A 21 -6.29 -15.21 -1.23
CA GLN A 21 -7.58 -15.88 -1.04
C GLN A 21 -8.43 -15.92 -2.31
N SER A 22 -8.43 -14.85 -3.09
CA SER A 22 -9.19 -14.76 -4.35
C SER A 22 -8.60 -15.69 -5.41
N VAL A 23 -7.27 -15.69 -5.57
CA VAL A 23 -6.57 -16.59 -6.51
C VAL A 23 -6.70 -18.05 -6.10
N ALA A 24 -6.69 -18.35 -4.80
CA ALA A 24 -6.90 -19.71 -4.32
C ALA A 24 -8.31 -20.25 -4.64
N ARG A 25 -9.31 -19.37 -4.68
CA ARG A 25 -10.69 -19.73 -5.06
C ARG A 25 -10.89 -19.81 -6.57
N GLN A 26 -10.28 -18.91 -7.32
CA GLN A 26 -10.43 -18.78 -8.78
C GLN A 26 -9.06 -18.51 -9.44
N PRO A 27 -8.27 -19.56 -9.72
CA PRO A 27 -6.91 -19.42 -10.24
C PRO A 27 -6.85 -18.77 -11.63
N GLU A 28 -7.90 -18.96 -12.43
CA GLU A 28 -8.06 -18.43 -13.78
C GLU A 28 -8.17 -16.89 -13.83
N LEU A 29 -8.61 -16.25 -12.73
CA LEU A 29 -8.66 -14.78 -12.63
C LEU A 29 -7.34 -14.14 -12.15
N ARG A 30 -6.28 -14.93 -11.94
CA ARG A 30 -5.01 -14.44 -11.38
C ARG A 30 -4.43 -13.23 -12.12
N GLY A 31 -4.50 -13.23 -13.45
CA GLY A 31 -3.94 -12.14 -14.25
C GLY A 31 -4.62 -10.80 -13.99
N GLU A 32 -5.95 -10.81 -13.92
CA GLU A 32 -6.76 -9.61 -13.63
C GLU A 32 -6.59 -9.17 -12.17
N LEU A 33 -6.63 -10.12 -11.23
CA LEU A 33 -6.47 -9.85 -9.80
C LEU A 33 -5.09 -9.28 -9.46
N GLN A 34 -4.03 -9.66 -10.17
CA GLN A 34 -2.70 -9.09 -9.99
C GLN A 34 -2.65 -7.60 -10.34
N GLY A 35 -3.34 -7.18 -11.41
CA GLY A 35 -3.42 -5.76 -11.77
C GLY A 35 -4.08 -4.93 -10.68
N ILE A 36 -5.21 -5.41 -10.15
CA ILE A 36 -5.94 -4.76 -9.05
C ILE A 36 -5.11 -4.75 -7.76
N MET A 37 -4.40 -5.84 -7.45
CA MET A 37 -3.49 -5.93 -6.30
C MET A 37 -2.40 -4.86 -6.37
N TRP A 38 -1.74 -4.70 -7.52
CA TRP A 38 -0.69 -3.68 -7.69
C TRP A 38 -1.24 -2.26 -7.58
N LEU A 39 -2.43 -2.01 -8.10
CA LEU A 39 -3.12 -0.73 -7.92
C LEU A 39 -3.40 -0.47 -6.42
N GLY A 40 -3.97 -1.44 -5.71
CA GLY A 40 -4.24 -1.32 -4.27
C GLY A 40 -2.96 -1.13 -3.44
N PHE A 41 -1.88 -1.80 -3.79
CA PHE A 41 -0.56 -1.61 -3.21
C PHE A 41 -0.05 -0.18 -3.42
N ALA A 42 -0.07 0.32 -4.66
CA ALA A 42 0.40 1.66 -4.99
C ALA A 42 -0.39 2.76 -4.26
N LEU A 43 -1.72 2.60 -4.14
CA LEU A 43 -2.57 3.52 -3.39
C LEU A 43 -2.26 3.51 -1.89
N THR A 44 -1.96 2.33 -1.33
CA THR A 44 -1.60 2.19 0.09
C THR A 44 -0.25 2.84 0.38
N GLU A 45 0.73 2.66 -0.51
CA GLU A 45 2.07 3.27 -0.43
C GLU A 45 2.03 4.81 -0.58
N ALA A 46 1.11 5.36 -1.38
CA ALA A 46 0.98 6.81 -1.56
C ALA A 46 0.79 7.56 -0.23
N VAL A 47 0.06 6.97 0.72
CA VAL A 47 -0.16 7.53 2.06
C VAL A 47 1.15 7.64 2.85
N VAL A 48 2.06 6.67 2.70
CA VAL A 48 3.40 6.70 3.31
C VAL A 48 4.24 7.80 2.68
N PHE A 49 4.22 7.92 1.37
CA PHE A 49 4.98 8.95 0.65
C PHE A 49 4.53 10.37 1.03
N TYR A 50 3.24 10.63 1.21
CA TYR A 50 2.78 11.93 1.73
C TYR A 50 3.34 12.23 3.12
N GLY A 51 3.38 11.22 4.00
CA GLY A 51 4.03 11.34 5.31
C GLY A 51 5.55 11.55 5.25
N LEU A 52 6.22 11.05 4.20
CA LEU A 52 7.65 11.25 3.96
C LEU A 52 7.93 12.66 3.52
N VAL A 53 7.23 13.07 2.46
CA VAL A 53 7.40 14.38 1.82
C VAL A 53 7.04 15.48 2.81
N GLY A 54 5.93 15.35 3.54
CA GLY A 54 5.55 16.32 4.58
C GLY A 54 6.59 16.42 5.70
N GLY A 55 7.12 15.29 6.17
CA GLY A 55 8.17 15.28 7.19
C GLY A 55 9.49 15.89 6.70
N PHE A 56 9.88 15.59 5.47
CA PHE A 56 11.07 16.16 4.84
C PHE A 56 10.93 17.66 4.60
N LEU A 57 9.79 18.12 4.07
CA LEU A 57 9.50 19.54 3.90
C LEU A 57 9.49 20.28 5.23
N GLY A 58 8.85 19.73 6.26
CA GLY A 58 8.86 20.33 7.60
C GLY A 58 10.28 20.45 8.17
N PHE A 59 11.13 19.44 7.95
CA PHE A 59 12.53 19.51 8.37
C PHE A 59 13.32 20.59 7.63
N VAL A 60 13.11 20.75 6.31
CA VAL A 60 13.84 21.72 5.48
C VAL A 60 13.35 23.16 5.67
N LEU A 61 12.05 23.36 5.96
CA LEU A 61 11.45 24.69 6.07
C LEU A 61 11.50 25.28 7.49
N VAL A 62 11.60 24.43 8.53
CA VAL A 62 11.59 24.85 9.95
C VAL A 62 12.99 24.83 10.57
N LYS A 63 13.99 24.23 9.90
CA LYS A 63 15.41 24.52 10.13
C LYS A 63 15.86 25.64 9.20
#